data_AF-A0A356KJM8-F1
#
_entry.id   AF-A0A356KJM8-F1
#
_cell.length_a   1.000
_cell.length_b   1.000
_cell.length_c   1.000
_cell.angle_alpha   90.00
_cell.angle_beta   90.00
_cell.angle_gamma   90.00
#
_symmetry.space_group_name_H-M   'P 1'
#
loop_
_entity.id
_entity.type
_entity.pdbx_description
1 polymer ?
#
loop_
_entity_poly.entity_id
_entity_poly.type
_entity_poly.pdbx_seq_one_letter_code
_entity_poly.pdbx_strand_id
1 'polypeptide(L)'
;MGRGTSEGESGASLDRRDAEDAEVSQRGAKASGGAAGVARGGRELSLQLLKVPELPLPRPPRSRRTVALSALSARPLRLCVSSPVLPALAARAPLVPRPLPHARPKPPPAPPRPAEGVVSWNLNTACNYRCSYCTQRFKEDRGRWARDTPRFLAAFARLEGRWEIKISGGEPFVHPTLNEIVRGLAELGHRVSIVTNFSAKRDKLASFVEAAGGRVGIFSCSLHLEYVEDLSEFAERLSWLRGELLAAADPELPAPEVCVTSVATREVLPRLPEVAEVFRAADLRFKVQPEKQNRDVIRYTPEEEQQLLALGGHNLTGQIAHGFLGAPCWAGSRYFILDDEGTAYRCYPARRYKVERMGSFLSEGFRLADEAETCLYRYCNCTVPIARGMMPRAPGG
;
A
#
# COMPACT_ATOMS: atom_id res chain seq x y z
N MET A 1 -66.05 17.23 -4.48
CA MET A 1 -67.23 17.36 -5.38
C MET A 1 -66.98 18.58 -6.26
N GLY A 2 -67.22 18.51 -7.59
CA GLY A 2 -66.79 19.52 -8.58
C GLY A 2 -65.26 19.51 -8.82
N ARG A 3 -64.67 19.46 -10.03
CA ARG A 3 -65.08 19.80 -11.43
C ARG A 3 -65.57 21.25 -11.57
N GLY A 4 -65.15 22.06 -12.55
CA GLY A 4 -64.17 21.87 -13.64
C GLY A 4 -64.52 22.78 -14.83
N THR A 5 -63.54 23.18 -15.64
CA THR A 5 -63.69 23.97 -16.89
C THR A 5 -62.78 23.31 -17.93
N SER A 6 -63.25 22.79 -19.06
CA SER A 6 -63.76 23.50 -20.27
C SER A 6 -62.68 24.45 -20.85
N GLU A 7 -62.36 24.45 -22.15
CA GLU A 7 -63.13 24.02 -23.34
C GLU A 7 -62.24 23.28 -24.37
N GLY A 8 -62.86 22.77 -25.44
CA GLY A 8 -62.21 22.24 -26.65
C GLY A 8 -63.08 22.52 -27.89
N GLU A 9 -62.69 21.95 -29.04
CA GLU A 9 -63.32 22.15 -30.38
C GLU A 9 -63.01 23.53 -31.02
N SER A 10 -62.85 23.69 -32.34
CA SER A 10 -62.71 22.76 -33.48
C SER A 10 -62.14 23.52 -34.70
N GLY A 11 -61.80 22.83 -35.80
CA GLY A 11 -61.61 23.48 -37.12
C GLY A 11 -60.50 22.89 -37.99
N ALA A 12 -60.88 22.27 -39.10
CA ALA A 12 -59.95 21.68 -40.08
C ALA A 12 -59.83 22.55 -41.35
N SER A 13 -58.71 22.45 -42.07
CA SER A 13 -58.68 21.89 -43.45
C SER A 13 -57.40 22.22 -44.25
N LEU A 14 -56.83 21.20 -44.90
CA LEU A 14 -56.18 21.17 -46.24
C LEU A 14 -54.96 22.10 -46.50
N ASP A 15 -53.97 21.77 -47.34
CA ASP A 15 -53.95 20.80 -48.45
C ASP A 15 -52.50 20.27 -48.72
N ARG A 16 -52.39 19.03 -49.26
CA ARG A 16 -51.43 18.56 -50.31
C ARG A 16 -50.00 19.15 -50.36
N ARG A 17 -48.88 18.42 -50.41
CA ARG A 17 -48.45 17.16 -51.10
C ARG A 17 -46.96 16.92 -50.71
N ASP A 18 -46.20 15.86 -51.03
CA ASP A 18 -46.30 14.50 -51.62
C ASP A 18 -45.27 13.64 -50.81
N ALA A 19 -45.31 12.32 -50.57
CA ALA A 19 -45.64 11.12 -51.36
C ALA A 19 -44.46 10.55 -52.19
N GLU A 20 -43.80 9.53 -51.63
CA GLU A 20 -43.15 8.31 -52.21
C GLU A 20 -42.07 7.83 -51.21
N ASP A 21 -42.26 6.72 -50.46
CA ASP A 21 -42.24 5.28 -50.86
C ASP A 21 -40.80 4.71 -51.01
N ALA A 22 -40.48 3.47 -50.63
CA ALA A 22 -41.19 2.45 -49.84
C ALA A 22 -40.22 1.35 -49.34
N GLU A 23 -40.60 0.69 -48.23
CA GLU A 23 -40.58 -0.77 -48.00
C GLU A 23 -39.27 -1.63 -48.12
N VAL A 24 -38.82 -2.37 -47.08
CA VAL A 24 -39.27 -3.71 -46.56
C VAL A 24 -38.24 -4.81 -46.90
N SER A 25 -37.72 -5.51 -45.87
CA SER A 25 -38.19 -6.88 -45.58
C SER A 25 -37.53 -7.50 -44.35
N GLN A 26 -38.27 -8.39 -43.68
CA GLN A 26 -37.83 -9.22 -42.56
C GLN A 26 -37.72 -10.70 -42.99
N ARG A 27 -37.14 -11.52 -42.08
CA ARG A 27 -37.20 -13.00 -42.03
C ARG A 27 -36.29 -13.71 -43.06
N GLY A 28 -35.62 -14.81 -42.72
CA GLY A 28 -35.44 -15.42 -41.40
C GLY A 28 -34.98 -16.90 -41.45
N ALA A 29 -34.53 -17.38 -40.30
CA ALA A 29 -34.52 -18.78 -39.85
C ALA A 29 -33.47 -19.80 -40.38
N LYS A 30 -33.11 -20.67 -39.42
CA LYS A 30 -32.58 -22.05 -39.46
C LYS A 30 -31.07 -22.29 -39.46
N ALA A 31 -30.74 -23.33 -38.68
CA ALA A 31 -29.41 -23.82 -38.38
C ALA A 31 -29.21 -25.24 -38.93
N SER A 32 -27.97 -25.51 -39.31
CA SER A 32 -27.29 -26.80 -39.45
C SER A 32 -25.81 -26.43 -39.71
N GLY A 33 -24.79 -27.04 -39.11
CA GLY A 33 -24.60 -28.47 -38.85
C GLY A 33 -23.47 -28.93 -39.78
N GLY A 34 -22.27 -29.19 -39.24
CA GLY A 34 -21.12 -29.59 -40.05
C GLY A 34 -19.78 -29.44 -39.32
N ALA A 35 -19.21 -30.57 -38.89
CA ALA A 35 -17.84 -30.63 -38.37
C ALA A 35 -16.94 -31.37 -39.38
N ALA A 36 -15.78 -30.82 -39.71
CA ALA A 36 -14.62 -31.54 -40.26
C ALA A 36 -13.41 -30.59 -40.43
N GLY A 37 -12.20 -31.16 -40.49
CA GLY A 37 -11.17 -30.59 -41.38
C GLY A 37 -9.98 -29.87 -40.74
N VAL A 38 -9.09 -30.65 -40.12
CA VAL A 38 -7.70 -30.28 -39.83
C VAL A 38 -6.99 -29.62 -41.02
N ALA A 39 -6.29 -28.50 -40.80
CA ALA A 39 -5.20 -28.05 -41.66
C ALA A 39 -4.04 -27.48 -40.82
N ARG A 40 -2.92 -28.20 -40.74
CA ARG A 40 -1.67 -27.69 -40.17
C ARG A 40 -1.03 -26.72 -41.16
N GLY A 41 -0.82 -25.48 -40.74
CA GLY A 41 -0.15 -24.44 -41.53
C GLY A 41 0.97 -23.77 -40.74
N GLY A 42 2.08 -24.48 -40.52
CA GLY A 42 3.26 -23.88 -39.91
C GLY A 42 3.86 -22.82 -40.85
N ARG A 43 4.01 -21.59 -40.36
CA ARG A 43 4.88 -20.58 -40.96
C ARG A 43 5.97 -20.22 -39.97
N GLU A 44 7.19 -20.66 -40.25
CA GLU A 44 8.37 -20.20 -39.56
C GLU A 44 8.54 -18.69 -39.79
N LEU A 45 8.49 -17.92 -38.71
CA LEU A 45 8.90 -16.51 -38.71
C LEU A 45 10.37 -16.44 -38.32
N SER A 46 11.24 -16.34 -39.32
CA SER A 46 12.68 -16.14 -39.11
C SER A 46 12.95 -14.87 -38.31
N LEU A 47 13.39 -15.04 -37.06
CA LEU A 47 13.88 -13.96 -36.21
C LEU A 47 15.18 -13.38 -36.77
N GLN A 48 15.08 -12.33 -37.58
CA GLN A 48 16.23 -11.49 -37.90
C GLN A 48 16.63 -10.70 -36.66
N LEU A 49 17.78 -11.06 -36.06
CA LEU A 49 18.38 -10.31 -34.95
C LEU A 49 18.79 -8.91 -35.44
N LEU A 50 17.97 -7.91 -35.11
CA LEU A 50 18.37 -6.51 -35.19
C LEU A 50 19.44 -6.23 -34.11
N LYS A 51 20.66 -5.95 -34.58
CA LYS A 51 21.84 -5.72 -33.77
C LYS A 51 21.73 -4.35 -33.07
N VAL A 52 21.42 -4.34 -31.79
CA VAL A 52 21.36 -3.11 -30.98
C VAL A 52 22.79 -2.60 -30.74
N PRO A 53 23.12 -1.32 -30.98
CA PRO A 53 24.44 -0.78 -30.69
C PRO A 53 24.67 -0.65 -29.18
N GLU A 54 25.81 -1.14 -28.69
CA GLU A 54 26.21 -1.01 -27.29
C GLU A 54 26.51 0.45 -26.93
N LEU A 55 25.78 1.00 -25.97
CA LEU A 55 26.10 2.28 -25.33
C LEU A 55 27.14 2.07 -24.22
N PRO A 56 28.24 2.85 -24.17
CA PRO A 56 29.30 2.64 -23.19
C PRO A 56 28.86 3.01 -21.77
N LEU A 57 29.15 2.14 -20.81
CA LEU A 57 28.86 2.37 -19.39
C LEU A 57 29.69 3.54 -18.81
N PRO A 58 29.09 4.37 -17.92
CA PRO A 58 29.81 5.48 -17.28
C PRO A 58 30.88 4.96 -16.30
N ARG A 59 32.06 5.59 -16.32
CA ARG A 59 33.19 5.24 -15.45
C ARG A 59 32.98 5.73 -14.01
N PRO A 60 33.41 4.99 -12.98
CA PRO A 60 33.31 5.43 -11.59
C PRO A 60 34.26 6.61 -11.29
N PRO A 61 33.93 7.48 -10.32
CA PRO A 61 34.75 8.64 -9.96
C PRO A 61 36.08 8.24 -9.31
N ARG A 62 37.16 8.93 -9.69
CA ARG A 62 38.51 8.69 -9.17
C ARG A 62 38.64 9.14 -7.71
N SER A 63 39.19 8.27 -6.86
CA SER A 63 39.59 8.63 -5.49
C SER A 63 40.74 9.65 -5.51
N ARG A 64 40.61 10.74 -4.73
CA ARG A 64 41.74 11.65 -4.47
C ARG A 64 42.68 11.03 -3.45
N ARG A 65 43.95 10.87 -3.82
CA ARG A 65 45.05 10.52 -2.90
C ARG A 65 45.37 11.73 -2.02
N THR A 66 45.46 11.54 -0.70
CA THR A 66 46.11 12.50 0.19
C THR A 66 47.60 12.17 0.26
N VAL A 67 48.46 13.15 0.01
CA VAL A 67 49.92 12.98 0.02
C VAL A 67 50.44 13.17 1.45
N ALA A 68 51.31 12.26 1.89
CA ALA A 68 52.06 12.41 3.14
C ALA A 68 53.30 13.29 2.90
N LEU A 69 53.60 14.18 3.84
CA LEU A 69 54.87 14.91 3.90
C LEU A 69 55.45 14.82 5.32
N SER A 70 56.69 14.38 5.39
CA SER A 70 57.45 14.18 6.63
C SER A 70 58.55 15.23 6.76
N ALA A 71 58.74 15.76 7.96
CA ALA A 71 59.99 16.40 8.43
C ALA A 71 60.03 16.26 9.96
N LEU A 72 60.83 15.38 10.54
CA LEU A 72 62.28 15.43 10.79
C LEU A 72 62.72 16.31 11.98
N SER A 73 63.23 15.60 13.01
CA SER A 73 64.31 15.97 13.93
C SER A 73 64.17 17.19 14.86
N ALA A 74 64.18 16.96 16.18
CA ALA A 74 65.41 17.05 17.00
C ALA A 74 65.10 16.92 18.50
N ARG A 75 65.98 16.25 19.27
CA ARG A 75 66.00 16.33 20.75
C ARG A 75 67.04 17.37 21.20
N PRO A 76 66.76 18.11 22.27
CA PRO A 76 67.80 18.46 23.25
C PRO A 76 67.48 17.98 24.67
N LEU A 77 68.47 18.14 25.56
CA LEU A 77 68.51 17.59 26.91
C LEU A 77 67.72 18.40 27.96
N ARG A 78 67.53 17.76 29.12
CA ARG A 78 67.00 18.37 30.36
C ARG A 78 67.90 19.51 30.86
N LEU A 79 67.27 20.50 31.49
CA LEU A 79 67.85 21.24 32.60
C LEU A 79 66.76 21.47 33.66
N CYS A 80 67.04 21.06 34.90
CA CYS A 80 66.15 21.29 36.02
C CYS A 80 66.34 22.71 36.54
N VAL A 81 65.25 23.45 36.76
CA VAL A 81 65.25 24.62 37.65
C VAL A 81 64.07 24.46 38.61
N SER A 82 64.40 24.38 39.90
CA SER A 82 63.44 24.23 40.98
C SER A 82 62.94 25.60 41.42
N SER A 83 61.62 25.76 41.58
CA SER A 83 61.03 26.84 42.37
C SER A 83 59.84 26.31 43.17
N PRO A 84 59.76 26.55 44.49
CA PRO A 84 58.67 26.06 45.32
C PRO A 84 57.45 26.96 45.20
N VAL A 85 56.29 26.38 44.90
CA VAL A 85 54.99 27.04 45.04
C VAL A 85 54.20 26.31 46.13
N LEU A 86 53.69 27.08 47.09
CA LEU A 86 52.99 26.59 48.28
C LEU A 86 51.73 25.78 47.92
N PRO A 87 51.36 24.76 48.72
CA PRO A 87 50.18 23.95 48.46
C PRO A 87 48.90 24.74 48.74
N ALA A 88 48.20 25.16 47.69
CA ALA A 88 46.83 25.62 47.81
C ALA A 88 45.93 24.43 48.22
N LEU A 89 45.32 24.50 49.40
CA LEU A 89 44.31 23.55 49.87
C LEU A 89 43.04 23.67 49.01
N ALA A 90 43.05 22.99 47.86
CA ALA A 90 41.88 22.83 47.03
C ALA A 90 40.85 21.94 47.76
N ALA A 91 39.85 22.58 48.37
CA ALA A 91 38.71 21.87 48.93
C ALA A 91 38.08 20.97 47.85
N ARG A 92 38.05 19.66 48.10
CA ARG A 92 37.40 18.71 47.18
C ARG A 92 35.92 19.05 47.12
N ALA A 93 35.46 19.52 45.96
CA ALA A 93 34.04 19.61 45.67
C ALA A 93 33.41 18.22 45.91
N PRO A 94 32.23 18.14 46.57
CA PRO A 94 31.61 16.85 46.83
C PRO A 94 31.33 16.14 45.51
N LEU A 95 31.76 14.87 45.42
CA LEU A 95 31.45 14.01 44.29
C LEU A 95 29.95 13.82 44.24
N VAL A 96 29.27 14.57 43.36
CA VAL A 96 27.85 14.33 43.04
C VAL A 96 27.77 12.89 42.54
N PRO A 97 27.03 11.99 43.22
CA PRO A 97 26.96 10.60 42.81
C PRO A 97 26.32 10.56 41.42
N ARG A 98 27.11 10.12 40.44
CA ARG A 98 26.64 9.91 39.06
C ARG A 98 25.46 8.94 39.14
N PRO A 99 24.25 9.32 38.68
CA PRO A 99 23.08 8.47 38.84
C PRO A 99 23.37 7.10 38.24
N LEU A 100 23.13 6.06 39.05
CA LEU A 100 23.24 4.67 38.59
C LEU A 100 22.43 4.55 37.29
N PRO A 101 22.96 3.90 36.24
CA PRO A 101 22.22 3.75 35.00
C PRO A 101 20.93 3.01 35.33
N HIS A 102 19.79 3.73 35.30
CA HIS A 102 18.48 3.13 35.55
C HIS A 102 18.36 1.91 34.65
N ALA A 103 18.21 0.74 35.28
CA ALA A 103 18.14 -0.52 34.55
C ALA A 103 17.05 -0.37 33.50
N ARG A 104 17.42 -0.51 32.22
CA ARG A 104 16.46 -0.31 31.12
C ARG A 104 15.27 -1.23 31.39
N PRO A 105 14.02 -0.71 31.38
CA PRO A 105 12.86 -1.54 31.65
C PRO A 105 12.87 -2.74 30.70
N LYS A 106 12.72 -3.94 31.26
CA LYS A 106 12.75 -5.18 30.49
C LYS A 106 11.67 -5.07 29.39
N PRO A 107 12.00 -5.34 28.11
CA PRO A 107 11.00 -5.25 27.05
C PRO A 107 9.83 -6.20 27.35
N PRO A 108 8.59 -5.83 26.97
CA PRO A 108 7.44 -6.71 27.12
C PRO A 108 7.67 -8.02 26.34
N PRO A 109 7.05 -9.14 26.76
CA PRO A 109 7.12 -10.40 26.03
C PRO A 109 6.54 -10.25 24.61
N ALA A 110 7.00 -11.10 23.69
CA ALA A 110 6.41 -11.18 22.36
C ALA A 110 4.92 -11.61 22.47
N PRO A 111 4.02 -11.02 21.66
CA PRO A 111 2.67 -11.57 21.52
C PRO A 111 2.74 -12.96 20.87
N PRO A 112 1.71 -13.80 21.01
CA PRO A 112 1.66 -15.11 20.35
C PRO A 112 1.91 -15.03 18.85
N ARG A 113 2.53 -16.07 18.27
CA ARG A 113 2.82 -16.13 16.83
C ARG A 113 1.52 -16.09 16.02
N PRO A 114 1.35 -15.13 15.09
CA PRO A 114 0.16 -15.07 14.24
C PRO A 114 -0.06 -16.36 13.45
N ALA A 115 -1.29 -16.88 13.49
CA ALA A 115 -1.72 -18.05 12.72
C ALA A 115 -1.92 -17.78 11.22
N GLU A 116 -2.03 -16.51 10.84
CA GLU A 116 -2.03 -16.03 9.46
C GLU A 116 -0.93 -14.96 9.32
N GLY A 117 -0.04 -15.13 8.34
CA GLY A 117 0.95 -14.12 7.97
C GLY A 117 0.35 -13.06 7.03
N VAL A 118 1.01 -11.91 6.88
CA VAL A 118 0.56 -10.86 5.96
C VAL A 118 1.70 -10.34 5.09
N VAL A 119 1.53 -10.34 3.78
CA VAL A 119 2.48 -9.71 2.83
C VAL A 119 1.88 -8.39 2.35
N SER A 120 2.55 -7.26 2.56
CA SER A 120 2.17 -6.01 1.90
C SER A 120 2.92 -5.89 0.58
N TRP A 121 2.24 -6.18 -0.54
CA TRP A 121 2.86 -6.17 -1.85
C TRP A 121 2.54 -4.87 -2.60
N ASN A 122 3.56 -4.06 -2.86
CA ASN A 122 3.52 -2.94 -3.79
C ASN A 122 3.72 -3.49 -5.21
N LEU A 123 2.65 -4.03 -5.80
CA LEU A 123 2.60 -4.75 -7.07
C LEU A 123 3.07 -3.91 -8.28
N ASN A 124 2.84 -2.60 -8.25
CA ASN A 124 3.20 -1.68 -9.32
C ASN A 124 3.57 -0.27 -8.82
N THR A 125 4.11 0.54 -9.72
CA THR A 125 4.25 2.01 -9.58
C THR A 125 3.31 2.77 -10.50
N ALA A 126 2.81 2.08 -11.54
CA ALA A 126 1.77 2.55 -12.44
C ALA A 126 0.49 2.94 -11.67
N CYS A 127 -0.02 4.14 -11.94
CA CYS A 127 -1.26 4.67 -11.38
C CYS A 127 -1.92 5.58 -12.42
N ASN A 128 -3.25 5.63 -12.46
CA ASN A 128 -4.01 6.60 -13.25
C ASN A 128 -4.17 7.96 -12.54
N TYR A 129 -4.00 8.04 -11.21
CA TYR A 129 -4.07 9.30 -10.45
C TYR A 129 -2.69 9.96 -10.25
N ARG A 130 -2.69 11.26 -9.96
CA ARG A 130 -1.49 12.11 -9.78
C ARG A 130 -1.55 12.94 -8.48
N CYS A 131 -2.21 12.41 -7.45
CA CYS A 131 -2.59 13.14 -6.24
C CYS A 131 -1.42 13.94 -5.62
N SER A 132 -1.69 15.18 -5.23
CA SER A 132 -0.70 16.16 -4.76
C SER A 132 0.17 15.61 -3.62
N TYR A 133 -0.43 14.95 -2.63
CA TYR A 133 0.20 14.39 -1.44
C TYR A 133 0.79 12.98 -1.61
N CYS A 134 0.79 12.41 -2.83
CA CYS A 134 1.21 11.03 -3.04
C CYS A 134 2.68 10.82 -2.65
N THR A 135 2.95 9.85 -1.76
CA THR A 135 4.33 9.51 -1.32
C THR A 135 5.22 8.96 -2.43
N GLN A 136 4.65 8.63 -3.59
CA GLN A 136 5.36 8.19 -4.81
C GLN A 136 5.40 9.27 -5.90
N ARG A 137 4.94 10.51 -5.63
CA ARG A 137 4.82 11.57 -6.65
C ARG A 137 6.15 11.88 -7.37
N PHE A 138 7.27 11.75 -6.65
CA PHE A 138 8.64 11.99 -7.13
C PHE A 138 9.40 10.71 -7.53
N LYS A 139 8.74 9.55 -7.69
CA LYS A 139 9.42 8.37 -8.25
C LYS A 139 9.66 8.60 -9.74
N GLU A 140 10.90 8.43 -10.19
CA GLU A 140 11.30 8.60 -11.60
C GLU A 140 10.49 7.69 -12.53
N ASP A 141 10.35 6.42 -12.18
CA ASP A 141 9.55 5.46 -12.93
C ASP A 141 8.21 5.14 -12.24
N ARG A 142 7.15 5.73 -12.78
CA ARG A 142 5.73 5.51 -12.43
C ARG A 142 4.99 4.67 -13.48
N GLY A 143 5.69 3.81 -14.21
CA GLY A 143 5.13 2.90 -15.22
C GLY A 143 5.44 1.42 -14.97
N ARG A 144 6.11 1.05 -13.87
CA ARG A 144 6.51 -0.34 -13.59
C ARG A 144 5.40 -1.16 -12.97
N TRP A 145 5.53 -2.48 -13.14
CA TRP A 145 4.68 -3.51 -12.55
C TRP A 145 5.45 -4.84 -12.45
N ALA A 146 4.95 -5.77 -11.64
CA ALA A 146 5.49 -7.12 -11.54
C ALA A 146 5.28 -7.90 -12.86
N ARG A 147 6.34 -8.02 -13.67
CA ARG A 147 6.22 -8.51 -15.06
C ARG A 147 6.08 -10.03 -15.22
N ASP A 148 6.36 -10.82 -14.18
CA ASP A 148 6.49 -12.27 -14.25
C ASP A 148 5.52 -12.94 -13.25
N THR A 149 4.23 -12.95 -13.59
CA THR A 149 3.16 -13.48 -12.73
C THR A 149 3.42 -14.94 -12.31
N PRO A 150 3.78 -15.88 -13.20
CA PRO A 150 4.10 -17.26 -12.82
C PRO A 150 5.22 -17.36 -11.78
N ARG A 151 6.29 -16.58 -11.92
CA ARG A 151 7.41 -16.60 -10.96
C ARG A 151 7.06 -15.99 -9.61
N PHE A 152 6.21 -14.97 -9.55
CA PHE A 152 5.67 -14.48 -8.29
C PHE A 152 4.78 -15.52 -7.62
N LEU A 153 3.88 -16.18 -8.36
CA LEU A 153 3.03 -17.25 -7.83
C LEU A 153 3.86 -18.44 -7.31
N ALA A 154 4.88 -18.89 -8.05
CA ALA A 154 5.83 -19.90 -7.59
C ALA A 154 6.64 -19.46 -6.34
N ALA A 155 6.82 -18.15 -6.13
CA ALA A 155 7.40 -17.64 -4.88
C ALA A 155 6.39 -17.64 -3.71
N PHE A 156 5.13 -17.30 -3.95
CA PHE A 156 4.06 -17.40 -2.94
C PHE A 156 3.72 -18.85 -2.56
N ALA A 157 3.87 -19.80 -3.47
CA ALA A 157 3.66 -21.23 -3.20
C ALA A 157 4.68 -21.82 -2.19
N ARG A 158 5.80 -21.13 -1.93
CA ARG A 158 6.80 -21.50 -0.92
C ARG A 158 6.53 -20.92 0.47
N LEU A 159 5.47 -20.13 0.64
CA LEU A 159 5.07 -19.62 1.95
C LEU A 159 4.23 -20.65 2.70
N GLU A 160 4.81 -21.24 3.74
CA GLU A 160 4.12 -22.19 4.60
C GLU A 160 2.99 -21.54 5.42
N GLY A 161 1.87 -22.25 5.58
CA GLY A 161 0.71 -21.80 6.34
C GLY A 161 -0.16 -20.80 5.58
N ARG A 162 -1.11 -20.17 6.30
CA ARG A 162 -2.03 -19.20 5.70
C ARG A 162 -1.41 -17.81 5.63
N TRP A 163 -1.58 -17.13 4.50
CA TRP A 163 -1.16 -15.75 4.32
C TRP A 163 -2.28 -14.90 3.72
N GLU A 164 -2.34 -13.63 4.14
CA GLU A 164 -3.12 -12.59 3.46
C GLU A 164 -2.17 -11.71 2.64
N ILE A 165 -2.32 -11.73 1.31
CA ILE A 165 -1.52 -10.94 0.39
C ILE A 165 -2.24 -9.62 0.12
N LYS A 166 -1.76 -8.56 0.76
CA LYS A 166 -2.30 -7.22 0.66
C LYS A 166 -1.65 -6.45 -0.49
N ILE A 167 -2.28 -6.57 -1.66
CA ILE A 167 -1.92 -5.90 -2.91
C ILE A 167 -2.16 -4.39 -2.80
N SER A 168 -1.20 -3.61 -3.27
CA SER A 168 -1.19 -2.15 -3.34
C SER A 168 -0.16 -1.73 -4.40
N GLY A 169 0.15 -0.44 -4.54
CA GLY A 169 1.18 0.00 -5.49
C GLY A 169 1.03 1.47 -5.84
N GLY A 170 0.97 1.76 -7.14
CA GLY A 170 0.31 2.95 -7.65
C GLY A 170 -1.20 2.75 -7.61
N GLU A 171 -1.76 2.11 -8.64
CA GLU A 171 -3.12 1.59 -8.66
C GLU A 171 -3.13 0.12 -9.10
N PRO A 172 -3.48 -0.86 -8.23
CA PRO A 172 -3.51 -2.27 -8.63
C PRO A 172 -4.40 -2.55 -9.84
N PHE A 173 -5.55 -1.87 -9.98
CA PHE A 173 -6.44 -2.06 -11.13
C PHE A 173 -5.90 -1.52 -12.47
N VAL A 174 -4.70 -0.91 -12.54
CA VAL A 174 -3.99 -0.70 -13.82
C VAL A 174 -2.99 -1.81 -14.16
N HIS A 175 -2.80 -2.82 -13.30
CA HIS A 175 -1.94 -3.97 -13.60
C HIS A 175 -2.57 -4.84 -14.72
N PRO A 176 -1.82 -5.25 -15.76
CA PRO A 176 -2.38 -6.00 -16.89
C PRO A 176 -2.90 -7.38 -16.47
N THR A 177 -2.16 -8.11 -15.63
CA THR A 177 -2.48 -9.48 -15.20
C THR A 177 -3.05 -9.56 -13.77
N LEU A 178 -3.73 -8.50 -13.28
CA LEU A 178 -4.23 -8.49 -11.89
C LEU A 178 -5.06 -9.73 -11.55
N ASN A 179 -5.99 -10.12 -12.43
CA ASN A 179 -6.91 -11.22 -12.18
C ASN A 179 -6.19 -12.58 -12.20
N GLU A 180 -5.13 -12.74 -12.99
CA GLU A 180 -4.28 -13.95 -12.97
C GLU A 180 -3.53 -14.08 -11.64
N ILE A 181 -2.98 -12.96 -11.14
CA ILE A 181 -2.30 -12.91 -9.84
C ILE A 181 -3.28 -13.25 -8.72
N VAL A 182 -4.46 -12.61 -8.71
CA VAL A 182 -5.48 -12.80 -7.67
C VAL A 182 -6.00 -14.24 -7.67
N ARG A 183 -6.26 -14.81 -8.85
CA ARG A 183 -6.69 -16.20 -9.02
C ARG A 183 -5.62 -17.19 -8.57
N GLY A 184 -4.37 -17.03 -9.02
CA GLY A 184 -3.29 -17.90 -8.59
C GLY A 184 -3.01 -17.82 -7.08
N LEU A 185 -3.13 -16.64 -6.46
CA LEU A 185 -3.02 -16.50 -5.00
C LEU A 185 -4.17 -17.23 -4.27
N ALA A 186 -5.38 -17.15 -4.80
CA ALA A 186 -6.55 -17.83 -4.26
C ALA A 186 -6.43 -19.37 -4.40
N GLU A 187 -5.95 -19.86 -5.54
CA GLU A 187 -5.67 -21.29 -5.81
C GLU A 187 -4.56 -21.85 -4.88
N LEU A 188 -3.58 -21.02 -4.50
CA LEU A 188 -2.58 -21.35 -3.48
C LEU A 188 -3.14 -21.32 -2.03
N GLY A 189 -4.43 -21.06 -1.85
CA GLY A 189 -5.09 -21.02 -0.54
C GLY A 189 -4.90 -19.73 0.25
N HIS A 190 -4.19 -18.73 -0.29
CA HIS A 190 -3.97 -17.45 0.36
C HIS A 190 -5.22 -16.56 0.28
N ARG A 191 -5.42 -15.68 1.28
CA ARG A 191 -6.41 -14.60 1.19
C ARG A 191 -5.81 -13.41 0.46
N VAL A 192 -6.65 -12.65 -0.24
CA VAL A 192 -6.23 -11.47 -1.00
C VAL A 192 -6.88 -10.22 -0.42
N SER A 193 -6.08 -9.21 -0.11
CA SER A 193 -6.55 -7.87 0.25
C SER A 193 -6.04 -6.86 -0.75
N ILE A 194 -6.74 -5.76 -0.95
CA ILE A 194 -6.40 -4.76 -1.96
C ILE A 194 -6.52 -3.34 -1.41
N VAL A 195 -5.58 -2.47 -1.81
CA VAL A 195 -5.69 -1.02 -1.65
C VAL A 195 -5.75 -0.39 -3.03
N THR A 196 -6.86 0.27 -3.34
CA THR A 196 -7.14 0.89 -4.64
C THR A 196 -7.66 2.31 -4.43
N ASN A 197 -7.39 3.21 -5.38
CA ASN A 197 -8.03 4.52 -5.48
C ASN A 197 -9.54 4.44 -5.85
N PHE A 198 -10.06 3.23 -6.09
CA PHE A 198 -11.44 2.95 -6.42
C PHE A 198 -11.93 3.72 -7.66
N SER A 199 -11.08 3.85 -8.67
CA SER A 199 -11.44 4.40 -9.99
C SER A 199 -11.85 3.35 -11.03
N ALA A 200 -11.69 2.06 -10.72
CA ALA A 200 -12.05 0.96 -11.62
C ALA A 200 -13.57 0.86 -11.83
N LYS A 201 -13.96 0.56 -13.07
CA LYS A 201 -15.36 0.31 -13.47
C LYS A 201 -15.91 -0.98 -12.83
N ARG A 202 -17.25 -1.08 -12.72
CA ARG A 202 -17.95 -2.19 -12.03
C ARG A 202 -17.63 -3.56 -12.61
N ASP A 203 -17.53 -3.69 -13.93
CA ASP A 203 -17.09 -4.90 -14.64
C ASP A 203 -15.72 -5.40 -14.15
N LYS A 204 -14.74 -4.50 -14.03
CA LYS A 204 -13.39 -4.82 -13.57
C LYS A 204 -13.36 -5.15 -12.07
N LEU A 205 -14.20 -4.50 -11.27
CA LEU A 205 -14.39 -4.82 -9.85
C LEU A 205 -15.00 -6.22 -9.67
N ALA A 206 -16.08 -6.54 -10.39
CA ALA A 206 -16.73 -7.85 -10.35
C ALA A 206 -15.78 -8.98 -10.80
N SER A 207 -15.01 -8.76 -11.87
CA SER A 207 -14.02 -9.74 -12.34
C SER A 207 -12.87 -9.97 -11.34
N PHE A 208 -12.52 -8.97 -10.51
CA PHE A 208 -11.62 -9.17 -9.37
C PHE A 208 -12.26 -10.02 -8.26
N VAL A 209 -13.55 -9.81 -7.95
CA VAL A 209 -14.28 -10.62 -6.96
C VAL A 209 -14.36 -12.08 -7.42
N GLU A 210 -14.71 -12.33 -8.68
CA GLU A 210 -14.71 -13.66 -9.31
C GLU A 210 -13.32 -14.31 -9.23
N ALA A 211 -12.27 -13.59 -9.64
CA ALA A 211 -10.89 -14.10 -9.60
C ALA A 211 -10.42 -14.43 -8.17
N ALA A 212 -10.92 -13.74 -7.14
CA ALA A 212 -10.55 -14.00 -5.76
C ALA A 212 -11.22 -15.24 -5.16
N GLY A 213 -12.24 -15.83 -5.81
CA GLY A 213 -12.86 -17.10 -5.40
C GLY A 213 -13.31 -17.12 -3.94
N GLY A 214 -13.91 -16.03 -3.46
CA GLY A 214 -14.37 -15.88 -2.07
C GLY A 214 -13.29 -15.62 -1.02
N ARG A 215 -12.02 -15.49 -1.41
CA ARG A 215 -10.86 -15.31 -0.50
C ARG A 215 -10.48 -13.86 -0.24
N VAL A 216 -11.37 -12.90 -0.50
CA VAL A 216 -11.08 -11.48 -0.23
C VAL A 216 -11.07 -11.23 1.29
N GLY A 217 -9.98 -10.67 1.80
CA GLY A 217 -9.86 -10.27 3.21
C GLY A 217 -10.36 -8.85 3.45
N ILE A 218 -9.68 -7.86 2.87
CA ILE A 218 -9.98 -6.43 3.02
C ILE A 218 -9.92 -5.73 1.67
N PHE A 219 -11.04 -5.13 1.26
CA PHE A 219 -11.13 -4.21 0.13
C PHE A 219 -11.05 -2.76 0.62
N SER A 220 -9.84 -2.17 0.56
CA SER A 220 -9.55 -0.84 1.09
C SER A 220 -9.57 0.22 -0.02
N CYS A 221 -10.60 1.05 -0.05
CA CYS A 221 -10.73 2.16 -0.98
C CYS A 221 -10.02 3.41 -0.43
N SER A 222 -8.96 3.86 -1.10
CA SER A 222 -8.31 5.14 -0.83
C SER A 222 -9.11 6.27 -1.46
N LEU A 223 -9.75 7.10 -0.61
CA LEU A 223 -10.52 8.25 -1.04
C LEU A 223 -9.58 9.41 -1.35
N HIS A 224 -9.59 9.85 -2.60
CA HIS A 224 -8.82 10.99 -3.07
C HIS A 224 -9.80 12.11 -3.46
N LEU A 225 -10.01 13.08 -2.56
CA LEU A 225 -10.95 14.20 -2.77
C LEU A 225 -10.55 15.14 -3.93
N GLU A 226 -9.32 15.02 -4.44
CA GLU A 226 -8.88 15.67 -5.70
C GLU A 226 -9.53 15.06 -6.95
N TYR A 227 -10.20 13.89 -6.84
CA TYR A 227 -10.74 13.10 -7.94
C TYR A 227 -12.15 12.53 -7.69
N VAL A 228 -12.77 12.83 -6.55
CA VAL A 228 -14.09 12.34 -6.17
C VAL A 228 -14.98 13.54 -5.85
N GLU A 229 -15.88 13.83 -6.77
CA GLU A 229 -16.81 14.96 -6.69
C GLU A 229 -18.06 14.58 -5.87
N ASP A 230 -18.62 13.40 -6.12
CA ASP A 230 -19.78 12.86 -5.39
C ASP A 230 -19.37 11.75 -4.40
N LEU A 231 -19.58 12.02 -3.11
CA LEU A 231 -19.32 11.06 -2.01
C LEU A 231 -20.45 10.04 -1.83
N SER A 232 -21.69 10.41 -2.18
CA SER A 232 -22.85 9.53 -2.14
C SER A 232 -22.76 8.46 -3.22
N GLU A 233 -22.43 8.84 -4.46
CA GLU A 233 -22.18 7.86 -5.55
C GLU A 233 -21.04 6.91 -5.18
N PHE A 234 -19.95 7.43 -4.59
CA PHE A 234 -18.83 6.61 -4.11
C PHE A 234 -19.30 5.60 -3.03
N ALA A 235 -20.10 6.05 -2.06
CA ALA A 235 -20.63 5.22 -0.99
C ALA A 235 -21.60 4.14 -1.52
N GLU A 236 -22.55 4.51 -2.38
CA GLU A 236 -23.47 3.57 -3.04
C GLU A 236 -22.72 2.51 -3.85
N ARG A 237 -21.70 2.92 -4.61
CA ARG A 237 -20.89 1.99 -5.42
C ARG A 237 -20.04 1.06 -4.56
N LEU A 238 -19.59 1.51 -3.38
CA LEU A 238 -18.90 0.64 -2.42
C LEU A 238 -19.87 -0.30 -1.69
N SER A 239 -21.09 0.14 -1.40
CA SER A 239 -22.15 -0.69 -0.83
C SER A 239 -22.59 -1.79 -1.81
N TRP A 240 -22.68 -1.51 -3.11
CA TRP A 240 -22.85 -2.53 -4.15
C TRP A 240 -21.71 -3.56 -4.11
N LEU A 241 -20.44 -3.11 -4.14
CA LEU A 241 -19.28 -4.01 -4.11
C LEU A 241 -19.22 -4.83 -2.81
N ARG A 242 -19.63 -4.27 -1.67
CA ARG A 242 -19.77 -4.99 -0.40
C ARG A 242 -20.76 -6.15 -0.55
N GLY A 243 -21.87 -5.96 -1.26
CA GLY A 243 -22.82 -7.02 -1.61
C GLY A 243 -22.20 -8.13 -2.46
N GLU A 244 -21.52 -7.78 -3.55
CA GLU A 244 -20.82 -8.74 -4.42
C GLU A 244 -19.77 -9.57 -3.66
N LEU A 245 -18.97 -8.90 -2.80
CA LEU A 245 -17.95 -9.54 -1.98
C LEU A 245 -18.57 -10.53 -0.98
N LEU A 246 -19.66 -10.16 -0.30
CA LEU A 246 -20.35 -11.02 0.65
C LEU A 246 -21.06 -12.19 -0.04
N ALA A 247 -21.63 -11.98 -1.23
CA ALA A 247 -22.29 -13.03 -2.00
C ALA A 247 -21.30 -14.09 -2.53
N ALA A 248 -20.06 -13.68 -2.83
CA ALA A 248 -18.99 -14.57 -3.30
C ALA A 248 -18.16 -15.18 -2.16
N ALA A 249 -18.36 -14.80 -0.89
CA ALA A 249 -17.48 -15.15 0.22
C ALA A 249 -17.45 -16.67 0.50
N ASP A 250 -16.25 -17.20 0.74
CA ASP A 250 -16.05 -18.56 1.24
C ASP A 250 -16.48 -18.62 2.73
N PRO A 251 -17.51 -19.42 3.11
CA PRO A 251 -18.02 -19.44 4.48
C PRO A 251 -17.03 -20.04 5.50
N GLU A 252 -16.00 -20.76 5.06
CA GLU A 252 -14.93 -21.29 5.91
C GLU A 252 -13.85 -20.24 6.23
N LEU A 253 -13.94 -19.03 5.65
CA LEU A 253 -12.99 -17.94 5.84
C LEU A 253 -13.62 -16.75 6.58
N PRO A 254 -12.81 -15.89 7.24
CA PRO A 254 -13.31 -14.64 7.79
C PRO A 254 -13.89 -13.76 6.68
N ALA A 255 -15.14 -13.33 6.87
CA ALA A 255 -15.90 -12.54 5.91
C ALA A 255 -15.14 -11.29 5.41
N PRO A 256 -15.32 -10.89 4.13
CA PRO A 256 -14.62 -9.75 3.55
C PRO A 256 -15.04 -8.43 4.21
N GLU A 257 -14.06 -7.61 4.62
CA GLU A 257 -14.29 -6.23 5.03
C GLU A 257 -14.14 -5.25 3.86
N VAL A 258 -14.99 -4.24 3.80
CA VAL A 258 -14.74 -3.00 3.04
C VAL A 258 -14.38 -1.85 3.97
N CYS A 259 -13.49 -0.96 3.55
CA CYS A 259 -13.28 0.30 4.26
C CYS A 259 -12.82 1.42 3.34
N VAL A 260 -13.16 2.66 3.70
CA VAL A 260 -12.71 3.88 3.04
C VAL A 260 -11.58 4.51 3.87
N THR A 261 -10.49 4.92 3.23
CA THR A 261 -9.37 5.62 3.91
C THR A 261 -9.04 6.91 3.17
N SER A 262 -9.15 8.06 3.84
CA SER A 262 -8.66 9.34 3.30
C SER A 262 -7.30 9.72 3.90
N VAL A 263 -6.48 10.47 3.16
CA VAL A 263 -5.27 11.10 3.73
C VAL A 263 -5.65 12.47 4.26
N ALA A 264 -5.41 12.67 5.55
CA ALA A 264 -5.67 13.91 6.25
C ALA A 264 -4.57 14.94 5.98
N THR A 265 -4.51 15.48 4.76
CA THR A 265 -3.69 16.66 4.49
C THR A 265 -4.22 17.86 5.27
N ARG A 266 -3.38 18.86 5.54
CA ARG A 266 -3.80 20.10 6.23
C ARG A 266 -5.00 20.78 5.55
N GLU A 267 -5.04 20.76 4.22
CA GLU A 267 -6.13 21.32 3.41
C GLU A 267 -7.44 20.51 3.50
N VAL A 268 -7.33 19.17 3.57
CA VAL A 268 -8.48 18.26 3.57
C VAL A 268 -9.05 18.05 4.97
N LEU A 269 -8.22 18.07 6.02
CA LEU A 269 -8.57 17.70 7.39
C LEU A 269 -9.85 18.38 7.92
N PRO A 270 -10.09 19.70 7.74
CA PRO A 270 -11.32 20.35 8.21
C PRO A 270 -12.61 19.78 7.61
N ARG A 271 -12.56 19.19 6.41
CA ARG A 271 -13.72 18.58 5.73
C ARG A 271 -13.96 17.13 6.16
N LEU A 272 -12.98 16.47 6.78
CA LEU A 272 -13.07 15.04 7.07
C LEU A 272 -14.18 14.61 8.05
N PRO A 273 -14.65 15.42 9.01
CA PRO A 273 -15.82 15.08 9.81
C PRO A 273 -17.10 14.88 8.97
N GLU A 274 -17.36 15.77 8.01
CA GLU A 274 -18.50 15.67 7.08
C GLU A 274 -18.35 14.46 6.15
N VAL A 275 -17.14 14.23 5.63
CA VAL A 275 -16.84 13.05 4.80
C VAL A 275 -17.05 11.75 5.60
N ALA A 276 -16.64 11.71 6.87
CA ALA A 276 -16.83 10.54 7.73
C ALA A 276 -18.32 10.27 7.99
N GLU A 277 -19.13 11.31 8.14
CA GLU A 277 -20.58 11.21 8.34
C GLU A 277 -21.29 10.58 7.14
N VAL A 278 -20.92 10.94 5.90
CA VAL A 278 -21.48 10.30 4.68
C VAL A 278 -21.26 8.79 4.68
N PHE A 279 -20.04 8.33 4.99
CA PHE A 279 -19.75 6.91 5.06
C PHE A 279 -20.39 6.23 6.27
N ARG A 280 -20.49 6.91 7.42
CA ARG A 280 -21.19 6.41 8.60
C ARG A 280 -22.68 6.18 8.33
N ALA A 281 -23.34 7.12 7.63
CA ALA A 281 -24.73 6.99 7.23
C ALA A 281 -24.97 5.82 6.26
N ALA A 282 -23.98 5.49 5.44
CA ALA A 282 -24.00 4.33 4.53
C ALA A 282 -23.55 2.99 5.16
N ASP A 283 -23.29 2.94 6.48
CA ASP A 283 -22.72 1.77 7.18
C ASP A 283 -21.37 1.30 6.57
N LEU A 284 -20.53 2.26 6.19
CA LEU A 284 -19.20 2.05 5.63
C LEU A 284 -18.11 2.55 6.58
N ARG A 285 -17.15 1.67 6.90
CA ARG A 285 -16.05 1.97 7.82
C ARG A 285 -15.09 3.00 7.20
N PHE A 286 -15.20 4.26 7.63
CA PHE A 286 -14.25 5.32 7.30
C PHE A 286 -13.01 5.29 8.21
N LYS A 287 -11.85 5.70 7.68
CA LYS A 287 -10.54 5.71 8.33
C LYS A 287 -9.75 6.93 7.85
N VAL A 288 -8.90 7.49 8.71
CA VAL A 288 -7.95 8.53 8.32
C VAL A 288 -6.50 8.05 8.38
N GLN A 289 -5.70 8.46 7.40
CA GLN A 289 -4.25 8.34 7.44
C GLN A 289 -3.62 9.73 7.58
N PRO A 290 -2.77 9.98 8.60
CA PRO A 290 -1.98 11.19 8.69
C PRO A 290 -1.09 11.37 7.46
N GLU A 291 -0.99 12.59 6.97
CA GLU A 291 -0.14 12.98 5.84
C GLU A 291 1.34 12.71 6.17
N LYS A 292 2.09 12.20 5.18
CA LYS A 292 3.49 11.79 5.36
C LYS A 292 4.42 12.44 4.34
N GLN A 293 5.05 13.55 4.70
CA GLN A 293 6.10 14.19 3.90
C GLN A 293 7.49 13.71 4.33
N ASN A 294 8.43 13.60 3.39
CA ASN A 294 9.86 13.29 3.66
C ASN A 294 10.16 12.07 4.58
N ARG A 295 9.21 11.13 4.69
CA ARG A 295 9.22 9.83 5.40
C ARG A 295 8.44 9.79 6.71
N ASP A 296 8.25 10.94 7.34
CA ASP A 296 7.62 11.08 8.65
C ASP A 296 6.19 11.63 8.53
N VAL A 297 5.43 11.60 9.62
CA VAL A 297 4.15 12.33 9.69
C VAL A 297 4.45 13.82 9.71
N ILE A 298 3.64 14.64 9.04
CA ILE A 298 3.81 16.09 9.11
C ILE A 298 3.59 16.60 10.55
N ARG A 299 4.17 17.76 10.88
CA ARG A 299 3.85 18.43 12.13
C ARG A 299 2.49 19.10 12.02
N TYR A 300 1.50 18.51 12.68
CA TYR A 300 0.18 19.08 12.90
C TYR A 300 0.21 20.13 14.03
N THR A 301 -0.77 21.03 14.05
CA THR A 301 -1.05 21.87 15.24
C THR A 301 -1.87 21.08 16.27
N PRO A 302 -1.95 21.51 17.54
CA PRO A 302 -2.75 20.81 18.56
C PRO A 302 -4.23 20.63 18.15
N GLU A 303 -4.80 21.60 17.44
CA GLU A 303 -6.18 21.58 16.95
C GLU A 303 -6.35 20.55 15.82
N GLU A 304 -5.37 20.47 14.91
CA GLU A 304 -5.33 19.45 13.85
C GLU A 304 -5.13 18.04 14.43
N GLU A 305 -4.30 17.89 15.47
CA GLU A 305 -4.14 16.63 16.20
C GLU A 305 -5.44 16.21 16.91
N GLN A 306 -6.15 17.16 17.53
CA GLN A 306 -7.45 16.89 18.15
C GLN A 306 -8.49 16.43 17.12
N GLN A 307 -8.55 17.06 15.93
CA GLN A 307 -9.44 16.62 14.84
C GLN A 307 -9.09 15.22 14.34
N LEU A 308 -7.80 14.92 14.16
CA LEU A 308 -7.34 13.57 13.79
C LEU A 308 -7.73 12.52 14.82
N LEU A 309 -7.59 12.82 16.12
CA LEU A 309 -7.94 11.90 17.21
C LEU A 309 -9.46 11.71 17.33
N ALA A 310 -10.26 12.76 17.12
CA ALA A 310 -11.72 12.67 17.03
C ALA A 310 -12.18 11.76 15.88
N LEU A 311 -11.42 11.71 14.78
CA LEU A 311 -11.61 10.77 13.66
C LEU A 311 -10.98 9.37 13.91
N GLY A 312 -10.64 9.06 15.17
CA GLY A 312 -10.06 7.78 15.61
C GLY A 312 -8.56 7.63 15.38
N GLY A 313 -7.85 8.68 14.95
CA GLY A 313 -6.44 8.64 14.63
C GLY A 313 -6.10 7.76 13.42
N HIS A 314 -4.82 7.43 13.27
CA HIS A 314 -4.31 6.69 12.11
C HIS A 314 -4.95 5.31 12.02
N ASN A 315 -5.82 5.12 11.02
CA ASN A 315 -6.60 3.91 10.78
C ASN A 315 -7.39 3.40 12.01
N LEU A 316 -8.03 4.30 12.77
CA LEU A 316 -8.86 3.98 13.95
C LEU A 316 -8.08 3.35 15.13
N THR A 317 -6.79 3.66 15.26
CA THR A 317 -5.94 3.14 16.36
C THR A 317 -5.95 4.00 17.62
N GLY A 318 -6.67 5.13 17.64
CA GLY A 318 -6.65 6.12 18.74
C GLY A 318 -5.35 6.92 18.83
N GLN A 319 -4.42 6.78 17.87
CA GLN A 319 -3.10 7.43 17.87
C GLN A 319 -2.72 7.92 16.47
N ILE A 320 -1.99 9.03 16.38
CA ILE A 320 -1.53 9.61 15.10
C ILE A 320 -0.23 8.94 14.63
N ALA A 321 0.73 8.79 15.53
CA ALA A 321 2.02 8.16 15.28
C ALA A 321 2.35 7.13 16.35
N HIS A 322 2.81 5.95 15.94
CA HIS A 322 3.05 4.81 16.82
C HIS A 322 4.55 4.53 16.97
N GLY A 323 5.04 4.39 18.20
CA GLY A 323 6.44 4.03 18.48
C GLY A 323 6.57 2.68 19.17
N PHE A 324 7.42 1.80 18.64
CA PHE A 324 7.64 0.44 19.15
C PHE A 324 9.13 0.10 19.32
N LEU A 325 10.01 1.10 19.38
CA LEU A 325 11.45 0.90 19.53
C LEU A 325 11.76 0.01 20.75
N GLY A 326 12.44 -1.11 20.53
CA GLY A 326 12.78 -2.08 21.57
C GLY A 326 11.70 -3.12 21.87
N ALA A 327 10.47 -2.98 21.35
CA ALA A 327 9.43 -3.99 21.49
C ALA A 327 9.64 -5.17 20.51
N PRO A 328 9.27 -6.41 20.88
CA PRO A 328 9.26 -7.54 19.96
C PRO A 328 8.22 -7.35 18.85
N CYS A 329 8.54 -7.80 17.64
CA CYS A 329 7.70 -7.64 16.46
C CYS A 329 7.86 -8.83 15.51
N TRP A 330 6.74 -9.43 15.09
CA TRP A 330 6.72 -10.52 14.11
C TRP A 330 7.00 -10.09 12.65
N ALA A 331 7.32 -8.82 12.41
CA ALA A 331 7.85 -8.35 11.13
C ALA A 331 9.23 -8.97 10.85
N GLY A 332 9.36 -9.60 9.68
CA GLY A 332 10.44 -10.53 9.32
C GLY A 332 10.00 -12.00 9.33
N SER A 333 9.00 -12.38 10.14
CA SER A 333 8.57 -13.77 10.36
C SER A 333 7.14 -14.07 9.91
N ARG A 334 6.20 -13.19 10.23
CA ARG A 334 4.78 -13.25 9.83
C ARG A 334 4.30 -11.98 9.13
N TYR A 335 5.21 -11.04 8.86
CA TYR A 335 4.94 -9.86 8.06
C TYR A 335 6.18 -9.42 7.28
N PHE A 336 6.00 -9.05 6.02
CA PHE A 336 7.03 -8.36 5.23
C PHE A 336 6.41 -7.48 4.14
N ILE A 337 7.22 -6.57 3.60
CA ILE A 337 6.87 -5.75 2.43
C ILE A 337 7.56 -6.33 1.20
N LEU A 338 6.83 -6.40 0.09
CA LEU A 338 7.34 -6.79 -1.22
C LEU A 338 7.13 -5.62 -2.19
N ASP A 339 8.05 -5.39 -3.12
CA ASP A 339 7.88 -4.41 -4.20
C ASP A 339 7.69 -5.06 -5.59
N ASP A 340 7.57 -4.22 -6.61
CA ASP A 340 7.28 -4.59 -7.99
C ASP A 340 8.40 -5.41 -8.64
N GLU A 341 9.61 -5.37 -8.07
CA GLU A 341 10.79 -6.11 -8.52
C GLU A 341 11.04 -7.37 -7.66
N GLY A 342 10.16 -7.66 -6.71
CA GLY A 342 10.26 -8.79 -5.80
C GLY A 342 11.33 -8.61 -4.72
N THR A 343 11.76 -7.39 -4.40
CA THR A 343 12.63 -7.13 -3.25
C THR A 343 11.81 -7.10 -1.96
N ALA A 344 12.24 -7.89 -0.98
CA ALA A 344 11.59 -8.00 0.31
C ALA A 344 12.28 -7.14 1.39
N TYR A 345 11.48 -6.53 2.26
CA TYR A 345 11.92 -5.75 3.42
C TYR A 345 11.12 -6.15 4.66
N ARG A 346 11.76 -6.13 5.83
CA ARG A 346 11.15 -6.54 7.10
C ARG A 346 9.81 -5.84 7.39
N CYS A 347 9.72 -4.53 7.14
CA CYS A 347 8.53 -3.72 7.40
C CYS A 347 8.50 -2.42 6.56
N TYR A 348 7.44 -1.61 6.67
CA TYR A 348 7.33 -0.33 5.94
C TYR A 348 8.46 0.65 6.29
N PRO A 349 8.80 0.89 7.58
CA PRO A 349 9.98 1.67 7.94
C PRO A 349 11.27 1.14 7.29
N ALA A 350 11.55 -0.16 7.37
CA ALA A 350 12.71 -0.80 6.73
C ALA A 350 12.80 -0.48 5.23
N ARG A 351 11.71 -0.68 4.48
CA ARG A 351 11.63 -0.31 3.06
C ARG A 351 11.85 1.19 2.82
N ARG A 352 11.31 2.05 3.70
CA ARG A 352 11.35 3.51 3.53
C ARG A 352 12.72 4.11 3.85
N TYR A 353 13.47 3.54 4.79
CA TYR A 353 14.87 3.88 5.07
C TYR A 353 15.87 3.06 4.24
N LYS A 354 15.41 2.05 3.48
CA LYS A 354 16.21 1.10 2.69
C LYS A 354 17.21 0.28 3.53
N VAL A 355 16.79 -0.11 4.73
CA VAL A 355 17.52 -0.99 5.66
C VAL A 355 16.71 -2.27 5.91
N GLU A 356 17.27 -3.27 6.60
CA GLU A 356 16.61 -4.57 6.87
C GLU A 356 15.94 -5.19 5.62
N ARG A 357 16.70 -5.19 4.52
CA ARG A 357 16.35 -5.89 3.27
C ARG A 357 16.51 -7.39 3.48
N MET A 358 15.45 -8.16 3.21
CA MET A 358 15.41 -9.62 3.36
C MET A 358 15.89 -10.38 2.12
N GLY A 359 16.26 -9.67 1.05
CA GLY A 359 16.73 -10.22 -0.22
C GLY A 359 15.68 -10.11 -1.34
N SER A 360 15.75 -11.02 -2.31
CA SER A 360 14.71 -11.18 -3.34
C SER A 360 13.79 -12.32 -2.94
N PHE A 361 12.49 -12.04 -2.87
CA PHE A 361 11.44 -13.04 -2.65
C PHE A 361 11.43 -14.10 -3.77
N LEU A 362 11.80 -13.70 -4.99
CA LEU A 362 11.89 -14.55 -6.18
C LEU A 362 13.13 -15.46 -6.23
N SER A 363 13.89 -15.54 -5.13
CA SER A 363 15.02 -16.46 -4.95
C SER A 363 14.58 -17.68 -4.14
N GLU A 364 15.01 -18.87 -4.55
CA GLU A 364 14.85 -20.12 -3.78
C GLU A 364 15.47 -20.02 -2.37
N GLY A 365 16.51 -19.21 -2.22
CA GLY A 365 17.18 -18.91 -0.93
C GLY A 365 16.46 -17.90 -0.04
N PHE A 366 15.28 -17.37 -0.43
CA PHE A 366 14.51 -16.48 0.44
C PHE A 366 14.06 -17.22 1.72
N ARG A 367 14.24 -16.58 2.88
CA ARG A 367 13.83 -17.13 4.19
C ARG A 367 13.15 -16.04 5.02
N LEU A 368 12.23 -16.48 5.87
CA LEU A 368 11.63 -15.67 6.93
C LEU A 368 12.41 -15.90 8.23
N ALA A 369 12.32 -14.97 9.17
CA ALA A 369 12.80 -15.21 10.53
C ALA A 369 11.88 -16.21 11.24
N ASP A 370 12.41 -17.05 12.12
CA ASP A 370 11.61 -18.01 12.87
C ASP A 370 10.78 -17.34 13.97
N GLU A 371 11.39 -16.38 14.66
CA GLU A 371 10.84 -15.75 15.87
C GLU A 371 10.51 -14.25 15.68
N ALA A 372 9.88 -13.66 16.70
CA ALA A 372 9.72 -12.21 16.80
C ALA A 372 11.05 -11.52 17.10
N GLU A 373 11.40 -10.51 16.31
CA GLU A 373 12.64 -9.74 16.48
C GLU A 373 12.37 -8.36 17.09
N THR A 374 13.37 -7.77 17.75
CA THR A 374 13.31 -6.41 18.29
C THR A 374 13.03 -5.38 17.19
N CYS A 375 12.05 -4.50 17.39
CA CYS A 375 11.77 -3.38 16.49
C CYS A 375 12.80 -2.26 16.67
N LEU A 376 13.37 -1.79 15.56
CA LEU A 376 14.42 -0.76 15.54
C LEU A 376 13.88 0.67 15.33
N TYR A 377 12.56 0.85 15.20
CA TYR A 377 11.95 2.10 14.74
C TYR A 377 11.18 2.83 15.84
N ARG A 378 11.48 4.13 15.98
CA ARG A 378 10.70 5.07 16.81
C ARG A 378 9.33 5.40 16.21
N TYR A 379 9.12 5.13 14.92
CA TYR A 379 7.87 5.37 14.23
C TYR A 379 7.52 4.19 13.31
N CYS A 380 6.31 3.64 13.44
CA CYS A 380 5.75 2.64 12.54
C CYS A 380 4.88 3.30 11.46
N ASN A 381 5.35 3.33 10.21
CA ASN A 381 4.63 3.98 9.11
C ASN A 381 3.27 3.35 8.75
N CYS A 382 2.96 2.14 9.24
CA CYS A 382 1.82 1.31 8.84
C CYS A 382 1.20 0.60 10.04
N THR A 383 -0.13 0.53 10.08
CA THR A 383 -0.87 -0.09 11.19
C THR A 383 -1.10 -1.60 11.04
N VAL A 384 -0.65 -2.24 9.95
CA VAL A 384 -0.91 -3.68 9.71
C VAL A 384 -0.37 -4.58 10.83
N PRO A 385 0.91 -4.47 11.27
CA PRO A 385 1.40 -5.27 12.40
C PRO A 385 0.63 -5.00 13.71
N ILE A 386 0.15 -3.77 13.91
CA ILE A 386 -0.63 -3.38 15.11
C ILE A 386 -2.00 -4.07 15.07
N ALA A 387 -2.73 -3.91 13.96
CA ALA A 387 -4.07 -4.46 13.74
C ALA A 387 -4.10 -5.99 13.71
N ARG A 388 -2.97 -6.66 13.44
CA ARG A 388 -2.82 -8.11 13.44
C ARG A 388 -2.20 -8.69 14.72
N GLY A 389 -2.05 -7.88 15.77
CA GLY A 389 -1.48 -8.34 17.06
C GLY A 389 -0.02 -8.79 16.97
N MET A 390 0.71 -8.37 15.94
CA MET A 390 2.10 -8.78 15.65
C MET A 390 3.13 -8.07 16.53
N MET A 391 2.69 -7.14 17.36
CA MET A 391 3.49 -6.40 18.35
C MET A 391 2.68 -6.29 19.65
N PRO A 392 3.33 -6.10 20.81
CA PRO A 392 2.63 -5.75 22.04
C PRO A 392 1.71 -4.56 21.80
N ARG A 393 0.52 -4.59 22.42
CA ARG A 393 -0.30 -3.37 22.53
C ARG A 393 0.55 -2.31 23.23
N ALA A 394 0.56 -1.09 22.71
CA ALA A 394 1.25 0.00 23.38
C ALA A 394 0.68 0.12 24.81
N PRO A 395 1.53 0.27 25.85
CA PRO A 395 1.03 0.61 27.17
C PRO A 395 0.20 1.89 27.06
N GLY A 396 -0.97 1.90 27.73
CA GLY A 396 -2.11 2.78 27.44
C GLY A 396 -1.77 4.18 26.90
N GLY A 397 -2.32 4.47 25.72
CA GLY A 397 -2.65 5.84 25.32
C GLY A 397 -4.05 6.17 25.83
#